data_AF-A0A3P9Q9N6-F1
#
_entry.id   AF-A0A3P9Q9N6-F1
#
_cell.length_a   1.000
_cell.length_b   1.000
_cell.length_c   1.000
_cell.angle_alpha   90.00
_cell.angle_beta   90.00
_cell.angle_gamma   90.00
#
_symmetry.space_group_name_H-M   'P 1'
#
loop_
_entity.id
_entity.type
_entity.pdbx_description
1 polymer ?
#
loop_
_entity_poly.entity_id
_entity_poly.type
_entity_poly.pdbx_seq_one_letter_code
_entity_poly.pdbx_strand_id
1 'polypeptide(L)'
;MEFQGHITRFQRLCLSLLGRLAGSERERLLKQADVSSPGDSAERREEMEAAMMQVCANIMEYCQTLLLQSSSQAQFSICLFSPSGSEPAGRDGARSDLSSSVPSVAHSRVPSLGLVLYLLKNSAADFFQFHQSHRQSLGKLQSLEQLPPEELKELCQGLVSGPGGVEKISSVQRSLLARRRLVQFINNRAKLLALCSYVIETCLFVLWRHLEYYLLHCTPSDPKDSLLPGSSLFRTRLADGETAGGGRGIGLSRVSQQDLDLLKGDMAAGFGEALQRKLLEVEGQYSQVRSRYTFIQALVRRIRGLLRHRNV
;
A
#
# COMPACT_ATOMS: atom_id res chain seq x y z
N MET A 1 32.07 -1.50 -0.28
CA MET A 1 31.19 -0.54 0.41
C MET A 1 30.19 0.15 -0.54
N GLU A 2 30.59 0.49 -1.77
CA GLU A 2 29.70 1.15 -2.76
C GLU A 2 28.43 0.36 -3.07
N PHE A 3 28.54 -0.95 -3.28
CA PHE A 3 27.39 -1.83 -3.57
C PHE A 3 26.30 -1.78 -2.48
N GLN A 4 26.69 -1.80 -1.20
CA GLN A 4 25.76 -1.68 -0.08
C GLN A 4 25.08 -0.30 -0.04
N GLY A 5 25.81 0.75 -0.42
CA GLY A 5 25.27 2.10 -0.60
C GLY A 5 24.21 2.16 -1.71
N HIS A 6 24.46 1.49 -2.84
CA HIS A 6 23.50 1.39 -3.94
C HIS A 6 22.23 0.64 -3.54
N ILE A 7 22.35 -0.51 -2.85
CA ILE A 7 21.19 -1.27 -2.33
C ILE A 7 20.35 -0.39 -1.41
N THR A 8 20.99 0.30 -0.46
CA THR A 8 20.30 1.16 0.50
C THR A 8 19.58 2.32 -0.19
N ARG A 9 20.20 2.90 -1.22
CA ARG A 9 19.58 3.96 -2.03
C ARG A 9 18.38 3.42 -2.82
N PHE A 10 18.52 2.25 -3.43
CA PHE A 10 17.44 1.59 -4.17
C PHE A 10 16.23 1.34 -3.25
N GLN A 11 16.46 0.73 -2.08
CA GLN A 11 15.43 0.50 -1.08
C GLN A 11 14.67 1.79 -0.71
N ARG A 12 15.40 2.89 -0.44
CA ARG A 12 14.77 4.19 -0.12
C ARG A 12 13.93 4.74 -1.27
N LEU A 13 14.40 4.59 -2.51
CA LEU A 13 13.65 5.04 -3.70
C LEU A 13 12.37 4.22 -3.89
N CYS A 14 12.44 2.89 -3.73
CA CYS A 14 11.27 2.02 -3.76
C CYS A 14 10.23 2.42 -2.71
N LEU A 15 10.67 2.61 -1.46
CA LEU A 15 9.80 3.01 -0.37
C LEU A 15 9.20 4.41 -0.55
N SER A 16 9.97 5.36 -1.10
CA SER A 16 9.46 6.70 -1.44
C SER A 16 8.42 6.65 -2.56
N LEU A 17 8.58 5.75 -3.54
CA LEU A 17 7.62 5.56 -4.62
C LEU A 17 6.29 5.01 -4.08
N LEU A 18 6.36 4.06 -3.14
CA LEU A 18 5.18 3.54 -2.44
C LEU A 18 4.37 4.65 -1.77
N GLY A 19 5.05 5.59 -1.10
CA GLY A 19 4.41 6.74 -0.48
C GLY A 19 3.61 7.62 -1.45
N ARG A 20 4.11 7.80 -2.67
CA ARG A 20 3.41 8.55 -3.73
C ARG A 20 2.22 7.76 -4.26
N LEU A 21 2.42 6.48 -4.58
CA LEU A 21 1.38 5.66 -5.21
C LEU A 21 0.26 5.23 -4.26
N ALA A 22 0.51 5.20 -2.96
CA ALA A 22 -0.52 4.86 -1.97
C ALA A 22 -1.56 5.98 -1.77
N GLY A 23 -1.22 7.25 -2.03
CA GLY A 23 -2.02 8.43 -1.64
C GLY A 23 -2.48 9.35 -2.78
N SER A 24 -2.66 10.65 -2.47
CA SER A 24 -3.29 11.65 -3.37
C SER A 24 -2.59 11.83 -4.72
N GLU A 25 -1.28 11.56 -4.78
CA GLU A 25 -0.50 11.59 -6.01
C GLU A 25 -1.01 10.57 -7.05
N ARG A 26 -1.50 9.40 -6.62
CA ARG A 26 -2.16 8.44 -7.52
C ARG A 26 -3.37 9.06 -8.20
N GLU A 27 -4.25 9.70 -7.43
CA GLU A 27 -5.44 10.36 -7.97
C GLU A 27 -5.07 11.50 -8.91
N ARG A 28 -4.05 12.28 -8.56
CA ARG A 28 -3.56 13.38 -9.41
C ARG A 28 -3.05 12.87 -10.76
N LEU A 29 -2.26 11.80 -10.75
CA LEU A 29 -1.75 11.19 -11.98
C LEU A 29 -2.89 10.63 -12.85
N LEU A 30 -3.87 9.95 -12.24
CA LEU A 30 -5.07 9.45 -12.93
C LEU A 30 -5.87 10.60 -13.58
N LYS A 31 -6.09 11.70 -12.85
CA LYS A 31 -6.77 12.89 -13.38
C LYS A 31 -6.00 13.54 -14.54
N GLN A 32 -4.67 13.59 -14.48
CA GLN A 32 -3.84 14.14 -15.56
C GLN A 32 -3.90 13.29 -16.83
N ALA A 33 -3.95 11.95 -16.70
CA ALA A 33 -4.09 11.06 -17.84
C ALA A 33 -5.39 11.31 -18.61
N ASP A 34 -6.50 11.53 -17.89
CA ASP A 34 -7.81 11.81 -18.49
C ASP A 34 -7.82 13.10 -19.33
N VAL A 35 -7.12 14.15 -18.87
CA VAL A 35 -7.06 15.45 -19.57
C VAL A 35 -6.21 15.37 -20.85
N SER A 36 -5.19 14.50 -20.87
CA SER A 36 -4.19 14.46 -21.95
C SER A 36 -4.64 13.77 -23.25
N SER A 37 -5.67 12.90 -23.22
CA SER A 37 -6.19 12.23 -24.43
C SER A 37 -7.63 11.76 -24.23
N PRO A 38 -8.66 12.55 -24.61
CA PRO A 38 -10.05 12.23 -24.34
C PRO A 38 -10.55 10.94 -25.02
N GLY A 39 -10.04 10.63 -26.22
CA GLY A 39 -10.52 9.51 -27.07
C GLY A 39 -10.07 8.11 -26.62
N ASP A 40 -8.87 8.00 -26.04
CA ASP A 40 -8.29 6.76 -25.48
C ASP A 40 -8.20 6.80 -23.94
N SER A 41 -8.80 7.82 -23.32
CA SER A 41 -8.65 8.14 -21.88
C SER A 41 -8.96 6.94 -20.98
N ALA A 42 -10.05 6.23 -21.25
CA ALA A 42 -10.53 5.15 -20.40
C ALA A 42 -9.59 3.94 -20.39
N GLU A 43 -9.10 3.51 -21.55
CA GLU A 43 -8.16 2.37 -21.65
C GLU A 43 -6.82 2.72 -21.01
N ARG A 44 -6.28 3.89 -21.34
CA ARG A 44 -5.02 4.36 -20.79
C ARG A 44 -5.07 4.55 -19.27
N ARG A 45 -6.19 5.05 -18.75
CA ARG A 45 -6.42 5.20 -17.31
C ARG A 45 -6.43 3.84 -16.63
N GLU A 46 -7.10 2.86 -17.22
CA GLU A 46 -7.18 1.50 -16.70
C GLU A 46 -5.81 0.80 -16.68
N GLU A 47 -5.05 0.91 -17.76
CA GLU A 47 -3.67 0.39 -17.82
C GLU A 47 -2.78 1.06 -16.78
N MET A 48 -2.91 2.37 -16.61
CA MET A 48 -2.13 3.13 -15.63
C MET A 48 -2.50 2.72 -14.20
N GLU A 49 -3.79 2.53 -13.89
CA GLU A 49 -4.24 2.02 -12.60
C GLU A 49 -3.65 0.63 -12.31
N ALA A 50 -3.67 -0.28 -13.28
CA ALA A 50 -3.08 -1.60 -13.16
C ALA A 50 -1.55 -1.53 -12.96
N ALA A 51 -0.86 -0.65 -13.68
CA ALA A 51 0.59 -0.46 -13.54
C ALA A 51 0.95 0.10 -12.15
N MET A 52 0.21 1.09 -11.65
CA MET A 52 0.42 1.65 -10.31
C MET A 52 0.23 0.58 -9.22
N MET A 53 -0.86 -0.20 -9.29
CA MET A 53 -1.11 -1.31 -8.37
C MET A 53 -0.03 -2.39 -8.45
N GLN A 54 0.48 -2.69 -9.64
CA GLN A 54 1.60 -3.63 -9.82
C GLN A 54 2.88 -3.12 -9.17
N VAL A 55 3.18 -1.82 -9.27
CA VAL A 55 4.34 -1.23 -8.59
C VAL A 55 4.19 -1.34 -7.07
N CYS A 56 3.01 -1.04 -6.52
CA CYS A 56 2.73 -1.25 -5.10
C CYS A 56 2.93 -2.71 -4.67
N ALA A 57 2.40 -3.67 -5.44
CA ALA A 57 2.58 -5.10 -5.22
C ALA A 57 4.06 -5.49 -5.18
N ASN A 58 4.84 -5.10 -6.18
CA ASN A 58 6.26 -5.45 -6.29
C ASN A 58 7.09 -4.84 -5.14
N ILE A 59 6.80 -3.60 -4.73
CA ILE A 59 7.50 -2.97 -3.60
C ILE A 59 7.16 -3.67 -2.29
N MET A 60 5.90 -4.05 -2.10
CA MET A 60 5.47 -4.80 -0.91
C MET A 60 6.06 -6.21 -0.87
N GLU A 61 6.12 -6.91 -2.01
CA GLU A 61 6.81 -8.19 -2.17
C GLU A 61 8.29 -8.08 -1.81
N TYR A 62 8.96 -7.03 -2.29
CA TYR A 62 10.34 -6.74 -1.94
C TYR A 62 10.51 -6.56 -0.42
N CYS A 63 9.61 -5.81 0.23
CA CYS A 63 9.61 -5.65 1.69
C CYS A 63 9.42 -6.98 2.41
N GLN A 64 8.46 -7.81 1.97
CA GLN A 64 8.23 -9.14 2.52
C GLN A 64 9.45 -10.04 2.36
N THR A 65 10.09 -10.03 1.19
CA THR A 65 11.29 -10.83 0.92
C THR A 65 12.43 -10.46 1.87
N LEU A 66 12.68 -9.16 2.08
CA LEU A 66 13.68 -8.70 3.04
C LEU A 66 13.35 -9.15 4.48
N LEU A 67 12.08 -9.10 4.89
CA LEU A 67 11.66 -9.56 6.22
C LEU A 67 11.75 -11.08 6.37
N LEU A 68 11.49 -11.86 5.32
CA LEU A 68 11.65 -13.32 5.35
C LEU A 68 13.12 -13.75 5.36
N GLN A 69 14.00 -12.97 4.72
CA GLN A 69 15.44 -13.17 4.76
C GLN A 69 16.08 -12.72 6.08
N SER A 70 15.39 -11.87 6.85
CA SER A 70 15.80 -11.58 8.23
C SER A 70 15.70 -12.84 9.10
N SER A 71 16.43 -12.89 10.22
CA SER A 71 16.42 -14.05 11.10
C SER A 71 14.99 -14.54 11.39
N SER A 72 14.81 -15.86 11.48
CA SER A 72 13.55 -16.45 11.92
C SER A 72 13.16 -15.98 13.33
N GLN A 73 14.14 -15.50 14.11
CA GLN A 73 13.93 -14.86 15.40
C GLN A 73 13.53 -13.39 15.21
N ALA A 74 12.32 -13.05 15.67
CA ALA A 74 11.76 -11.71 15.58
C ALA A 74 12.59 -10.60 16.26
N GLN A 75 13.54 -10.97 17.13
CA GLN A 75 14.52 -10.09 17.76
C GLN A 75 15.52 -9.44 16.79
N PHE A 76 15.74 -10.03 15.60
CA PHE A 76 16.68 -9.53 14.60
C PHE A 76 15.97 -9.09 13.30
N SER A 77 14.76 -8.54 13.42
CA SER A 77 14.00 -8.06 12.26
C SER A 77 14.67 -6.85 11.61
N ILE A 78 14.75 -6.87 10.27
CA ILE A 78 15.12 -5.67 9.50
C ILE A 78 14.00 -4.65 9.66
N CYS A 79 14.34 -3.41 10.02
CA CYS A 79 13.37 -2.34 10.16
C CYS A 79 13.29 -1.53 8.85
N LEU A 80 12.21 -1.73 8.10
CA LEU A 80 11.96 -1.05 6.84
C LEU A 80 11.08 0.20 7.02
N PHE A 81 10.28 0.22 8.09
CA PHE A 81 9.34 1.29 8.42
C PHE A 81 9.56 1.76 9.86
N SER A 82 9.44 3.05 10.11
CA SER A 82 9.56 3.63 11.45
C SER A 82 8.32 3.34 12.33
N PRO A 83 8.47 3.31 13.68
CA PRO A 83 7.40 2.99 14.62
C PRO A 83 6.44 4.17 14.81
N SER A 84 5.76 4.58 13.74
CA SER A 84 4.71 5.59 13.79
C SER A 84 3.49 5.11 13.02
N GLY A 85 2.30 5.31 13.60
CA GLY A 85 1.04 5.05 12.94
C GLY A 85 0.45 6.25 12.20
N SER A 86 1.12 7.40 12.24
CA SER A 86 0.67 8.59 11.54
C SER A 86 0.54 8.30 10.04
N GLU A 87 -0.66 8.53 9.50
CA GLU A 87 -0.90 8.42 8.07
C GLU A 87 0.04 9.36 7.31
N PRO A 88 0.47 9.00 6.09
CA PRO A 88 1.23 9.91 5.25
C PRO A 88 0.33 11.12 5.00
N ALA A 89 0.59 12.22 5.70
CA ALA A 89 -0.18 13.44 5.52
C ALA A 89 -0.14 13.78 4.03
N GLY A 90 -1.31 13.71 3.38
CA GLY A 90 -1.53 14.36 2.09
C GLY A 90 -1.33 15.84 2.33
N ARG A 91 -0.08 16.30 2.23
CA ARG A 91 0.24 17.73 2.26
C ARG A 91 -0.23 18.32 0.94
N ASP A 92 -1.54 18.54 0.85
CA ASP A 92 -2.12 19.49 -0.07
C ASP A 92 -2.91 20.53 0.74
N GLY A 93 -2.36 21.74 0.80
CA GLY A 93 -3.13 22.99 0.89
C GLY A 93 -3.63 23.46 2.25
N ALA A 94 -2.75 24.05 3.08
CA ALA A 94 -3.02 25.33 3.77
C ALA A 94 -1.79 25.82 4.56
N ARG A 95 -1.28 27.00 4.17
CA ARG A 95 -0.50 27.94 4.98
C ARG A 95 0.73 27.40 5.72
N SER A 96 1.85 27.31 5.01
CA SER A 96 3.14 27.70 5.61
C SER A 96 3.55 28.99 4.93
N ASP A 97 3.36 30.09 5.65
CA ASP A 97 3.78 31.41 5.23
C ASP A 97 5.28 31.43 4.88
N LEU A 98 5.57 32.02 3.73
CA LEU A 98 6.76 32.83 3.42
C LEU A 98 8.06 32.46 4.15
N SER A 99 8.83 31.53 3.59
CA SER A 99 10.31 31.59 3.42
C SER A 99 10.92 30.19 3.27
N SER A 100 11.13 29.77 2.03
CA SER A 100 12.32 29.02 1.56
C SER A 100 11.99 28.33 0.25
N SER A 101 12.45 28.94 -0.83
CA SER A 101 12.50 28.39 -2.17
C SER A 101 13.55 27.28 -2.25
N VAL A 102 13.27 26.10 -1.69
CA VAL A 102 13.91 24.83 -2.06
C VAL A 102 12.90 23.70 -1.82
N PRO A 103 12.58 22.84 -2.80
CA PRO A 103 11.85 21.61 -2.51
C PRO A 103 12.76 20.76 -1.62
N SER A 104 12.53 20.79 -0.31
CA SER A 104 13.27 19.98 0.64
C SER A 104 13.01 18.52 0.30
N VAL A 105 14.00 17.92 -0.33
CA VAL A 105 14.03 16.52 -0.71
C VAL A 105 13.96 15.68 0.57
N ALA A 106 12.75 15.28 0.95
CA ALA A 106 12.47 14.38 2.07
C ALA A 106 12.93 12.93 1.82
N HIS A 107 13.90 12.68 0.93
CA HIS A 107 14.45 11.35 0.62
C HIS A 107 15.28 10.72 1.77
N SER A 108 15.38 11.40 2.91
CA SER A 108 16.21 10.97 4.04
C SER A 108 15.44 10.21 5.13
N ARG A 109 14.11 10.37 5.24
CA ARG A 109 13.34 9.72 6.31
C ARG A 109 12.74 8.39 5.84
N VAL A 110 12.98 7.35 6.63
CA VAL A 110 12.35 6.03 6.49
C VAL A 110 10.82 6.21 6.62
N PRO A 111 9.99 5.64 5.72
CA PRO A 111 8.53 5.76 5.83
C PRO A 111 8.01 5.15 7.13
N SER A 112 6.83 5.57 7.59
CA SER A 112 6.20 5.04 8.81
C SER A 112 5.36 3.79 8.55
N LEU A 113 5.06 3.02 9.60
CA LEU A 113 4.07 1.93 9.52
C LEU A 113 2.67 2.45 9.16
N GLY A 114 2.37 3.71 9.47
CA GLY A 114 1.16 4.40 9.02
C GLY A 114 0.97 4.38 7.49
N LEU A 115 2.05 4.43 6.70
CA LEU A 115 1.97 4.27 5.23
C LEU A 115 1.46 2.87 4.84
N VAL A 116 1.95 1.82 5.49
CA VAL A 116 1.53 0.44 5.20
C VAL A 116 0.07 0.23 5.60
N LEU A 117 -0.34 0.79 6.74
CA LEU A 117 -1.72 0.76 7.19
C LEU A 117 -2.65 1.53 6.24
N TYR A 118 -2.22 2.69 5.76
CA TYR A 118 -2.95 3.48 4.79
C TYR A 118 -3.13 2.74 3.45
N LEU A 119 -2.05 2.15 2.92
CA LEU A 119 -2.12 1.31 1.72
C LEU A 119 -3.06 0.11 1.90
N LEU A 120 -3.07 -0.52 3.08
CA LEU A 120 -3.98 -1.62 3.40
C LEU A 120 -5.45 -1.17 3.36
N LYS A 121 -5.77 -0.02 3.96
CA LYS A 121 -7.13 0.56 3.94
C LYS A 121 -7.58 0.86 2.52
N ASN A 122 -6.72 1.50 1.72
CA ASN A 122 -7.02 1.85 0.34
C ASN A 122 -7.18 0.60 -0.53
N SER A 123 -6.27 -0.36 -0.43
CA SER A 123 -6.35 -1.62 -1.19
C SER A 123 -7.61 -2.42 -0.84
N ALA A 124 -8.03 -2.41 0.43
CA ALA A 124 -9.29 -3.01 0.85
C ALA A 124 -10.50 -2.26 0.28
N ALA A 125 -10.46 -0.93 0.13
CA ALA A 125 -11.53 -0.17 -0.51
C ALA A 125 -11.60 -0.41 -2.02
N ASP A 126 -10.46 -0.30 -2.69
CA ASP A 126 -10.31 -0.56 -4.12
C ASP A 126 -10.80 -1.97 -4.49
N PHE A 127 -10.53 -2.97 -3.65
CA PHE A 127 -11.01 -4.34 -3.86
C PHE A 127 -12.52 -4.40 -4.07
N PHE A 128 -13.33 -3.76 -3.22
CA PHE A 128 -14.79 -3.80 -3.38
C PHE A 128 -15.25 -3.03 -4.61
N GLN A 129 -14.61 -1.91 -4.92
CA GLN A 129 -14.91 -1.15 -6.14
C GLN A 129 -14.63 -1.99 -7.40
N PHE A 130 -13.47 -2.63 -7.46
CA PHE A 130 -13.09 -3.51 -8.58
C PHE A 130 -13.97 -4.74 -8.64
N HIS A 131 -14.35 -5.32 -7.50
CA HIS A 131 -15.21 -6.50 -7.44
C HIS A 131 -16.63 -6.18 -7.93
N GLN A 132 -17.19 -5.04 -7.52
CA GLN A 132 -18.48 -4.57 -8.00
C GLN A 132 -18.44 -4.31 -9.51
N SER A 133 -17.42 -3.59 -10.00
CA SER A 133 -17.24 -3.32 -11.43
C SER A 133 -17.08 -4.61 -12.24
N HIS A 134 -16.27 -5.56 -11.76
CA HIS A 134 -16.10 -6.88 -12.38
C HIS A 134 -17.43 -7.62 -12.52
N ARG A 135 -18.23 -7.68 -11.44
CA ARG A 135 -19.55 -8.33 -11.45
C ARG A 135 -20.52 -7.65 -12.42
N GLN A 136 -20.52 -6.32 -12.48
CA GLN A 136 -21.35 -5.56 -13.41
C GLN A 136 -20.97 -5.85 -14.87
N SER A 137 -19.68 -5.80 -15.22
CA SER A 137 -19.21 -6.11 -16.57
C SER A 137 -19.50 -7.56 -16.97
N LEU A 138 -19.38 -8.50 -16.03
CA LEU A 138 -19.70 -9.91 -16.26
C LEU A 138 -21.20 -10.12 -16.51
N GLY A 139 -22.07 -9.43 -15.76
CA GLY A 139 -23.51 -9.40 -16.02
C GLY A 139 -23.84 -8.83 -17.40
N LYS A 140 -23.24 -7.69 -17.79
CA LYS A 140 -23.41 -7.10 -19.13
C LYS A 140 -22.96 -8.04 -20.25
N LEU A 141 -21.89 -8.81 -20.04
CA LEU A 141 -21.41 -9.79 -21.01
C LEU A 141 -22.39 -10.97 -21.16
N GLN A 142 -23.01 -11.42 -20.07
CA GLN A 142 -24.00 -12.49 -20.09
C GLN A 142 -25.30 -12.08 -20.78
N SER A 143 -25.71 -10.81 -20.64
CA SER A 143 -26.93 -10.26 -21.24
C SER A 143 -26.65 -9.34 -22.44
N LEU A 144 -25.57 -9.58 -23.19
CA LEU A 144 -25.09 -8.68 -24.25
C LEU A 144 -26.17 -8.35 -25.30
N GLU A 145 -26.96 -9.35 -25.71
CA GLU A 145 -28.02 -9.20 -26.73
C GLU A 145 -29.19 -8.34 -26.25
N GLN A 146 -29.34 -8.18 -24.93
CA GLN A 146 -30.43 -7.42 -24.30
C GLN A 146 -30.00 -6.00 -23.93
N LEU A 147 -28.73 -5.62 -24.18
CA LEU A 147 -28.24 -4.29 -23.84
C LEU A 147 -28.89 -3.21 -24.72
N PRO A 148 -29.21 -2.03 -24.15
CA PRO A 148 -29.68 -0.89 -24.92
C PRO A 148 -28.68 -0.49 -26.02
N PRO A 149 -29.16 -0.02 -27.18
CA PRO A 149 -28.29 0.43 -28.27
C PRO A 149 -27.28 1.49 -27.83
N GLU A 150 -27.65 2.37 -26.90
CA GLU A 150 -26.74 3.43 -26.42
C GLU A 150 -25.62 2.90 -25.54
N GLU A 151 -25.88 1.90 -24.69
CA GLU A 151 -24.82 1.22 -23.94
C GLU A 151 -23.85 0.48 -24.88
N LEU A 152 -24.36 -0.13 -25.95
CA LEU A 152 -23.51 -0.74 -26.98
C LEU A 152 -22.66 0.29 -27.71
N LYS A 153 -23.21 1.50 -27.96
CA LYS A 153 -22.43 2.59 -28.56
C LYS A 153 -21.33 3.06 -27.62
N GLU A 154 -21.61 3.27 -26.33
CA GLU A 154 -20.62 3.65 -25.33
C GLU A 154 -19.48 2.63 -25.22
N LEU A 155 -19.80 1.33 -25.21
CA LEU A 155 -18.79 0.27 -25.17
C LEU A 155 -17.89 0.21 -26.41
N CYS A 156 -18.38 0.70 -27.55
CA CYS A 156 -17.61 0.77 -28.79
C CYS A 156 -16.90 2.12 -28.98
N GLN A 157 -17.20 3.10 -28.14
CA GLN A 157 -16.64 4.44 -28.21
C GLN A 157 -15.13 4.37 -27.86
N GLY A 158 -14.29 5.01 -28.68
CA GLY A 158 -12.83 4.93 -28.57
C GLY A 158 -12.18 3.78 -29.35
N LEU A 159 -12.89 2.68 -29.61
CA LEU A 159 -12.36 1.56 -30.42
C LEU A 159 -12.42 1.80 -31.93
N VAL A 160 -13.24 2.75 -32.37
CA VAL A 160 -13.44 3.10 -33.78
C VAL A 160 -12.94 4.52 -34.01
N SER A 161 -12.02 4.68 -34.96
CA SER A 161 -11.43 5.98 -35.29
C SER A 161 -12.44 6.91 -35.99
N GLY A 162 -12.47 8.17 -35.55
CA GLY A 162 -13.20 9.27 -36.20
C GLY A 162 -14.61 9.53 -35.65
N PRO A 163 -15.10 10.78 -35.74
CA PRO A 163 -16.43 11.16 -35.27
C PRO A 163 -17.52 10.37 -36.01
N GLY A 164 -18.45 9.77 -35.25
CA GLY A 164 -19.53 8.93 -35.78
C GLY A 164 -19.09 7.55 -36.28
N GLY A 165 -17.85 7.10 -36.03
CA GLY A 165 -17.36 5.80 -36.47
C GLY A 165 -18.23 4.62 -36.02
N VAL A 166 -18.78 4.70 -34.80
CA VAL A 166 -19.68 3.68 -34.23
C VAL A 166 -21.04 3.61 -34.92
N GLU A 167 -21.51 4.70 -35.55
CA GLU A 167 -22.78 4.71 -36.28
C GLU A 167 -22.64 4.12 -37.69
N LYS A 168 -21.42 4.08 -38.23
CA LYS A 168 -21.12 3.53 -39.56
C LYS A 168 -20.97 2.00 -39.59
N ILE A 169 -20.82 1.35 -38.43
CA ILE A 169 -20.65 -0.09 -38.30
C ILE A 169 -21.99 -0.81 -38.10
N SER A 170 -22.09 -2.05 -38.59
CA SER A 170 -23.31 -2.84 -38.46
C SER A 170 -23.63 -3.21 -37.01
N SER A 171 -24.89 -3.51 -36.72
CA SER A 171 -25.31 -3.96 -35.37
C SER A 171 -24.53 -5.20 -34.90
N VAL A 172 -24.27 -6.14 -35.82
CA VAL A 172 -23.47 -7.34 -35.55
C VAL A 172 -22.02 -6.98 -35.21
N GLN A 173 -21.41 -6.05 -35.95
CA GLN A 173 -20.05 -5.56 -35.67
C GLN A 173 -19.98 -4.82 -34.34
N ARG A 174 -20.98 -4.00 -34.02
CA ARG A 174 -21.08 -3.28 -32.75
C ARG A 174 -21.18 -4.24 -31.57
N SER A 175 -22.03 -5.26 -31.67
CA SER A 175 -22.13 -6.31 -30.65
C SER A 175 -20.80 -7.06 -30.45
N LEU A 176 -20.10 -7.42 -31.54
CA LEU A 176 -18.80 -8.08 -31.46
C LEU A 176 -17.73 -7.21 -30.78
N LEU A 177 -17.68 -5.91 -31.10
CA LEU A 177 -16.75 -4.96 -30.49
C LEU A 177 -17.07 -4.73 -29.00
N ALA A 178 -18.34 -4.53 -28.66
CA ALA A 178 -18.78 -4.41 -27.27
C ALA A 178 -18.43 -5.66 -26.45
N ARG A 179 -18.60 -6.87 -27.03
CA ARG A 179 -18.18 -8.13 -26.41
C ARG A 179 -16.68 -8.14 -26.13
N ARG A 180 -15.85 -7.78 -27.12
CA ARG A 180 -14.39 -7.72 -26.96
C ARG A 180 -14.00 -6.74 -25.86
N ARG A 181 -14.63 -5.55 -25.83
CA ARG A 181 -14.37 -4.54 -24.81
C ARG A 181 -14.75 -5.00 -23.41
N LEU A 182 -15.91 -5.63 -23.25
CA LEU A 182 -16.33 -6.19 -21.97
C LEU A 182 -15.37 -7.27 -21.47
N VAL A 183 -14.89 -8.15 -22.36
CA VAL A 183 -13.88 -9.16 -22.00
C VAL A 183 -12.57 -8.50 -21.54
N GLN A 184 -12.11 -7.44 -22.21
CA GLN A 184 -10.95 -6.66 -21.78
C GLN A 184 -11.17 -6.06 -20.38
N PHE A 185 -12.31 -5.41 -20.14
CA PHE A 185 -12.66 -4.85 -18.83
C PHE A 185 -12.70 -5.92 -17.73
N ILE A 186 -13.33 -7.06 -17.99
CA ILE A 186 -13.39 -8.17 -17.03
C ILE A 186 -11.98 -8.66 -16.68
N ASN A 187 -11.14 -8.90 -17.69
CA ASN A 187 -9.77 -9.36 -17.46
C ASN A 187 -8.93 -8.33 -16.70
N ASN A 188 -9.06 -7.05 -17.03
CA ASN A 188 -8.37 -5.98 -16.33
C ASN A 188 -8.81 -5.88 -14.86
N ARG A 189 -10.12 -5.93 -14.59
CA ARG A 189 -10.64 -5.93 -13.22
C ARG A 189 -10.23 -7.18 -12.44
N ALA A 190 -10.18 -8.36 -13.07
CA ALA A 190 -9.67 -9.57 -12.45
C ALA A 190 -8.18 -9.43 -12.06
N LYS A 191 -7.36 -8.83 -12.92
CA LYS A 191 -5.95 -8.51 -12.62
C LYS A 191 -5.83 -7.55 -11.44
N LEU A 192 -6.63 -6.47 -11.42
CA LEU A 192 -6.66 -5.52 -10.31
C LEU A 192 -7.08 -6.16 -8.99
N LEU A 193 -8.09 -7.04 -9.01
CA LEU A 193 -8.51 -7.82 -7.84
C LEU A 193 -7.39 -8.71 -7.29
N ALA A 194 -6.66 -9.39 -8.18
CA ALA A 194 -5.51 -10.20 -7.79
C ALA A 194 -4.41 -9.37 -7.13
N LEU A 195 -4.11 -8.20 -7.71
CA LEU A 195 -3.13 -7.26 -7.16
C LEU A 195 -3.57 -6.70 -5.81
N CYS A 196 -4.84 -6.28 -5.66
CA CYS A 196 -5.40 -5.83 -4.39
C CYS A 196 -5.28 -6.90 -3.30
N SER A 197 -5.71 -8.13 -3.58
CA SER A 197 -5.62 -9.24 -2.62
C SER A 197 -4.18 -9.48 -2.20
N TYR A 198 -3.26 -9.50 -3.15
CA TYR A 198 -1.84 -9.71 -2.88
C TYR A 198 -1.22 -8.58 -2.03
N VAL A 199 -1.51 -7.32 -2.36
CA VAL A 199 -1.07 -6.16 -1.57
C VAL A 199 -1.63 -6.23 -0.15
N ILE A 200 -2.91 -6.59 0.03
CA ILE A 200 -3.54 -6.76 1.35
C ILE A 200 -2.80 -7.81 2.18
N GLU A 201 -2.60 -9.01 1.63
CA GLU A 201 -1.88 -10.11 2.30
C GLU A 201 -0.47 -9.67 2.73
N THR A 202 0.23 -8.96 1.85
CA THR A 202 1.62 -8.55 2.06
C THR A 202 1.72 -7.39 3.06
N CYS A 203 0.81 -6.42 3.01
CA CYS A 203 0.67 -5.36 4.01
C CYS A 203 0.42 -5.94 5.40
N LEU A 204 -0.49 -6.91 5.53
CA LEU A 204 -0.77 -7.57 6.81
C LEU A 204 0.47 -8.30 7.35
N PHE A 205 1.22 -8.99 6.49
CA PHE A 205 2.44 -9.66 6.90
C PHE A 205 3.49 -8.66 7.40
N VAL A 206 3.74 -7.59 6.63
CA VAL A 206 4.72 -6.54 6.97
C VAL A 206 4.32 -5.84 8.27
N LEU A 207 3.04 -5.49 8.44
CA LEU A 207 2.52 -4.88 9.68
C LEU A 207 2.72 -5.81 10.86
N TRP A 208 2.29 -7.08 10.75
CA TRP A 208 2.44 -8.05 11.83
C TRP A 208 3.90 -8.18 12.28
N ARG A 209 4.83 -8.35 11.33
CA ARG A 209 6.27 -8.52 11.64
C ARG A 209 6.88 -7.29 12.32
N HIS A 210 6.56 -6.08 11.85
CA HIS A 210 7.08 -4.87 12.49
C HIS A 210 6.44 -4.63 13.87
N LEU A 211 5.13 -4.88 14.02
CA LEU A 211 4.46 -4.74 15.32
C LEU A 211 4.99 -5.76 16.34
N GLU A 212 5.26 -6.99 15.91
CA GLU A 212 5.88 -8.01 16.76
C GLU A 212 7.26 -7.55 17.25
N TYR A 213 8.10 -7.02 16.35
CA TYR A 213 9.39 -6.45 16.72
C TYR A 213 9.24 -5.27 17.70
N TYR A 214 8.45 -4.26 17.34
CA TYR A 214 8.36 -3.03 18.14
C TYR A 214 7.71 -3.23 19.50
N LEU A 215 6.69 -4.09 19.59
CA LEU A 215 5.93 -4.24 20.83
C LEU A 215 6.49 -5.32 21.77
N LEU A 216 7.23 -6.32 21.25
CA LEU A 216 7.72 -7.44 22.05
C LEU A 216 9.25 -7.53 22.16
N HIS A 217 10.01 -6.92 21.26
CA HIS A 217 11.47 -7.13 21.18
C HIS A 217 12.29 -5.83 21.20
N CYS A 218 11.70 -4.69 20.86
CA CYS A 218 12.41 -3.42 20.87
C CYS A 218 12.64 -2.95 22.31
N THR A 219 13.91 -2.73 22.68
CA THR A 219 14.28 -2.10 23.95
C THR A 219 14.25 -0.58 23.79
N PRO A 220 13.40 0.15 24.54
CA PRO A 220 13.35 1.60 24.47
C PRO A 220 14.68 2.24 24.90
N SER A 221 14.95 3.41 24.35
CA SER A 221 16.20 4.12 24.62
C SER A 221 16.21 4.92 25.92
N ASP A 222 15.03 5.14 26.48
CA ASP A 222 14.72 5.78 27.76
C ASP A 222 14.18 4.71 28.74
N PRO A 223 14.97 4.26 29.73
CA PRO A 223 14.49 3.28 30.70
C PRO A 223 13.44 3.90 31.63
N LYS A 224 12.29 3.22 31.78
CA LYS A 224 11.16 3.59 32.65
C LYS A 224 11.52 3.80 34.12
N ASP A 225 12.68 3.32 34.58
CA ASP A 225 13.11 3.35 35.98
C ASP A 225 14.19 4.39 36.31
N SER A 226 14.34 5.45 35.51
CA SER A 226 15.25 6.55 35.85
C SER A 226 14.66 7.49 36.91
N LEU A 227 14.32 6.96 38.09
CA LEU A 227 13.90 7.71 39.27
C LEU A 227 15.08 8.17 40.15
N LEU A 228 16.27 8.37 39.57
CA LEU A 228 17.41 8.96 40.28
C LEU A 228 17.87 10.25 39.58
N PRO A 229 17.56 11.45 40.13
CA PRO A 229 18.16 12.69 39.67
C PRO A 229 19.59 12.75 40.22
N GLY A 230 20.57 12.31 39.44
CA GLY A 230 21.97 12.40 39.89
C GLY A 230 23.00 11.61 39.10
N SER A 231 23.10 11.78 37.78
CA SER A 231 24.31 11.41 37.02
C SER A 231 24.29 12.03 35.62
N SER A 232 24.27 13.36 35.52
CA SER A 232 24.32 14.09 34.24
C SER A 232 25.70 14.64 33.90
N LEU A 233 26.79 14.00 34.35
CA LEU A 233 28.14 14.41 34.00
C LEU A 233 28.98 13.15 33.71
N PHE A 234 29.63 13.14 32.55
CA PHE A 234 30.46 12.07 31.96
C PHE A 234 29.79 11.05 31.03
N ARG A 235 29.20 11.51 29.92
CA ARG A 235 29.35 10.79 28.64
C ARG A 235 29.18 11.67 27.41
N THR A 236 29.93 12.77 27.34
CA THR A 236 30.16 13.49 26.08
C THR A 236 31.63 13.36 25.74
N ARG A 237 31.91 12.86 24.52
CA ARG A 237 33.21 12.62 23.87
C ARG A 237 33.83 11.25 24.13
N LEU A 238 33.45 10.27 23.30
CA LEU A 238 34.39 9.45 22.51
C LEU A 238 33.63 8.95 21.27
N ALA A 239 33.62 9.78 20.23
CA ALA A 239 33.39 9.34 18.87
C ALA A 239 34.76 8.91 18.32
N ASP A 240 34.96 7.60 18.20
CA ASP A 240 35.71 6.90 17.13
C ASP A 240 35.99 5.46 17.60
N GLY A 241 35.89 4.49 16.69
CA GLY A 241 36.39 3.14 16.92
C GLY A 241 35.38 2.04 16.64
N GLU A 242 35.54 1.46 15.46
CA GLU A 242 34.91 0.26 14.94
C GLU A 242 34.90 -0.94 15.91
N THR A 243 33.79 -1.67 16.00
CA THR A 243 33.60 -3.06 15.51
C THR A 243 32.59 -3.89 16.32
N ALA A 244 31.92 -4.78 15.57
CA ALA A 244 31.39 -6.09 15.97
C ALA A 244 30.00 -6.16 16.67
N GLY A 245 29.00 -6.60 15.89
CA GLY A 245 27.90 -7.43 16.41
C GLY A 245 26.49 -6.89 16.21
N GLY A 246 25.84 -7.28 15.11
CA GLY A 246 24.38 -7.51 15.08
C GLY A 246 23.45 -6.29 15.10
N GLY A 247 23.25 -5.66 13.95
CA GLY A 247 22.15 -4.70 13.78
C GLY A 247 22.16 -4.02 12.42
N ARG A 248 21.81 -4.76 11.35
CA ARG A 248 21.61 -4.19 10.00
C ARG A 248 20.28 -3.40 9.91
N GLY A 249 20.05 -2.47 10.83
CA GLY A 249 18.92 -1.53 10.80
C GLY A 249 19.40 -0.16 10.35
N ILE A 250 18.84 0.33 9.24
CA ILE A 250 19.06 1.71 8.77
C ILE A 250 18.59 2.66 9.87
N GLY A 251 19.52 3.33 10.54
CA GLY A 251 19.33 4.65 11.17
C GLY A 251 18.02 4.87 11.93
N LEU A 252 17.49 3.85 12.62
CA LEU A 252 16.39 4.07 13.55
C LEU A 252 16.98 4.86 14.70
N SER A 253 16.63 6.14 14.73
CA SER A 253 16.77 6.95 15.93
C SER A 253 16.29 6.13 17.12
N ARG A 254 17.06 6.17 18.21
CA ARG A 254 16.74 5.61 19.52
C ARG A 254 15.22 5.70 19.77
N VAL A 255 14.51 4.57 19.62
CA VAL A 255 13.04 4.53 19.76
C VAL A 255 12.74 4.70 21.24
N SER A 256 11.92 5.70 21.57
CA SER A 256 11.52 5.95 22.96
C SER A 256 10.32 5.09 23.34
N GLN A 257 10.07 4.95 24.64
CA GLN A 257 8.85 4.31 25.12
C GLN A 257 7.60 5.08 24.66
N GLN A 258 7.67 6.41 24.64
CA GLN A 258 6.58 7.25 24.17
C GLN A 258 6.23 6.94 22.70
N ASP A 259 7.23 6.72 21.83
CA ASP A 259 7.01 6.34 20.43
C ASP A 259 6.27 5.00 20.32
N LEU A 260 6.61 4.03 21.17
CA LEU A 260 5.95 2.72 21.19
C LEU A 260 4.50 2.80 21.69
N ASP A 261 4.24 3.61 22.71
CA ASP A 261 2.89 3.81 23.25
C ASP A 261 2.00 4.53 22.23
N LEU A 262 2.53 5.56 21.54
CA LEU A 262 1.86 6.24 20.42
C LEU A 262 1.60 5.28 19.26
N LEU A 263 2.60 4.52 18.82
CA LEU A 263 2.45 3.51 17.76
C LEU A 263 1.31 2.55 18.09
N LYS A 264 1.29 2.03 19.32
CA LYS A 264 0.26 1.08 19.74
C LYS A 264 -1.13 1.72 19.73
N GLY A 265 -1.27 2.95 20.22
CA GLY A 265 -2.52 3.71 20.18
C GLY A 265 -3.01 3.94 18.76
N ASP A 266 -2.15 4.48 17.88
CA ASP A 266 -2.47 4.78 16.49
C ASP A 266 -2.84 3.51 15.71
N MET A 267 -2.11 2.42 15.91
CA MET A 267 -2.37 1.14 15.25
C MET A 267 -3.66 0.49 15.78
N ALA A 268 -3.96 0.60 17.07
CA ALA A 268 -5.23 0.13 17.63
C ALA A 268 -6.43 0.90 17.07
N ALA A 269 -6.30 2.22 16.93
CA ALA A 269 -7.33 3.06 16.32
C ALA A 269 -7.50 2.79 14.82
N GLY A 270 -6.38 2.74 14.09
CA GLY A 270 -6.38 2.59 12.64
C GLY A 270 -6.65 1.16 12.15
N PHE A 271 -6.30 0.14 12.94
CA PHE A 271 -6.63 -1.28 12.71
C PHE A 271 -7.87 -1.72 13.52
N GLY A 272 -8.87 -0.85 13.60
CA GLY A 272 -10.12 -1.09 14.32
C GLY A 272 -11.04 -2.14 13.67
N GLU A 273 -12.15 -2.46 14.34
CA GLU A 273 -13.08 -3.53 13.95
C GLU A 273 -13.67 -3.37 12.54
N ALA A 274 -13.90 -2.13 12.10
CA ALA A 274 -14.43 -1.85 10.77
C ALA A 274 -13.46 -2.32 9.67
N LEU A 275 -12.17 -2.02 9.80
CA LEU A 275 -11.15 -2.49 8.86
C LEU A 275 -11.00 -4.01 8.94
N GLN A 276 -11.00 -4.58 10.15
CA GLN A 276 -10.90 -6.03 10.34
C GLN A 276 -12.05 -6.78 9.64
N ARG A 277 -13.31 -6.33 9.81
CA ARG A 277 -14.47 -6.90 9.11
C ARG A 277 -14.31 -6.81 7.60
N LYS A 278 -13.93 -5.64 7.11
CA LYS A 278 -13.70 -5.39 5.68
C LYS A 278 -12.66 -6.35 5.09
N LEU A 279 -11.56 -6.61 5.80
CA LEU A 279 -10.52 -7.56 5.37
C LEU A 279 -11.01 -9.01 5.33
N LEU A 280 -11.82 -9.43 6.30
CA LEU A 280 -12.42 -10.77 6.31
C LEU A 280 -13.45 -10.93 5.18
N GLU A 281 -14.18 -9.88 4.84
CA GLU A 281 -15.07 -9.87 3.68
C GLU A 281 -14.29 -10.00 2.36
N VAL A 282 -13.13 -9.33 2.22
CA VAL A 282 -12.23 -9.51 1.07
C VAL A 282 -11.82 -10.99 0.95
N GLU A 283 -11.36 -11.61 2.04
CA GLU A 283 -10.99 -13.03 2.05
C GLU A 283 -12.19 -13.92 1.66
N GLY A 284 -13.39 -13.64 2.19
CA GLY A 284 -14.59 -14.40 1.87
C GLY A 284 -15.01 -14.30 0.39
N GLN A 285 -14.87 -13.12 -0.22
CA GLN A 285 -15.21 -12.91 -1.64
C GLN A 285 -14.14 -13.47 -2.57
N TYR A 286 -12.85 -13.37 -2.23
CA TYR A 286 -11.75 -13.78 -3.10
C TYR A 286 -11.33 -15.26 -2.92
N SER A 287 -11.57 -15.87 -1.76
CA SER A 287 -11.29 -17.29 -1.48
C SER A 287 -12.15 -18.28 -2.27
N GLN A 288 -13.18 -17.81 -2.97
CA GLN A 288 -13.90 -18.64 -3.94
C GLN A 288 -13.04 -18.95 -5.18
N VAL A 289 -12.03 -18.13 -5.46
CA VAL A 289 -11.18 -18.20 -6.67
C VAL A 289 -9.82 -18.87 -6.39
N ARG A 290 -9.34 -18.87 -5.14
CA ARG A 290 -8.10 -19.54 -4.71
C ARG A 290 -8.42 -20.67 -3.74
N SER A 291 -7.67 -21.78 -3.80
CA SER A 291 -7.73 -22.85 -2.78
C SER A 291 -7.75 -22.22 -1.37
N ARG A 292 -8.67 -22.66 -0.49
CA ARG A 292 -9.02 -21.97 0.77
C ARG A 292 -7.78 -21.74 1.66
N TYR A 293 -7.25 -20.52 1.67
CA TYR A 293 -6.22 -20.08 2.61
C TYR A 293 -6.80 -18.99 3.52
N THR A 294 -6.92 -19.27 4.82
CA THR A 294 -7.38 -18.32 5.85
C THR A 294 -6.24 -17.40 6.32
N PHE A 295 -5.42 -16.93 5.38
CA PHE A 295 -4.19 -16.21 5.67
C PHE A 295 -4.48 -14.80 6.22
N ILE A 296 -5.44 -14.09 5.62
CA ILE A 296 -5.87 -12.76 6.08
C ILE A 296 -6.46 -12.91 7.49
N GLN A 297 -7.35 -13.89 7.69
CA GLN A 297 -7.94 -14.14 9.01
C GLN A 297 -6.88 -14.41 10.08
N ALA A 298 -5.88 -15.24 9.77
CA ALA A 298 -4.80 -15.55 10.70
C ALA A 298 -3.98 -14.31 11.08
N LEU A 299 -3.61 -13.47 10.10
CA LEU A 299 -2.84 -12.25 10.35
C LEU A 299 -3.66 -11.18 11.09
N VAL A 300 -4.94 -11.00 10.74
CA VAL A 300 -5.86 -10.10 11.47
C VAL A 300 -5.91 -10.50 12.95
N ARG A 301 -6.03 -11.81 13.25
CA ARG A 301 -6.03 -12.31 14.63
C ARG A 301 -4.70 -12.03 15.34
N ARG A 302 -3.56 -12.23 14.68
CA ARG A 302 -2.23 -11.98 15.25
C ARG A 302 -2.00 -10.50 15.56
N ILE A 303 -2.27 -9.61 14.60
CA ILE A 303 -2.14 -8.16 14.78
C ILE A 303 -3.03 -7.69 15.92
N ARG A 304 -4.30 -8.11 15.94
CA ARG A 304 -5.23 -7.79 17.03
C ARG A 304 -4.71 -8.27 18.40
N GLY A 305 -4.10 -9.45 18.45
CA GLY A 305 -3.49 -10.00 19.66
C GLY A 305 -2.33 -9.14 20.19
N LEU A 306 -1.48 -8.63 19.30
CA LEU A 306 -0.37 -7.73 19.64
C LEU A 306 -0.88 -6.39 20.18
N LEU A 307 -1.88 -5.80 19.53
CA LEU A 307 -2.42 -4.48 19.93
C LEU A 307 -3.19 -4.53 21.26
N ARG A 308 -3.76 -5.70 21.61
CA ARG A 308 -4.44 -5.94 22.89
C ARG A 308 -3.50 -6.38 24.02
N HIS A 309 -2.30 -6.86 23.70
CA HIS A 309 -1.33 -7.28 24.73
C HIS A 309 -0.97 -6.08 25.60
N ARG A 310 -1.25 -6.17 26.90
CA ARG A 310 -0.80 -5.19 27.89
C ARG A 310 0.53 -5.73 28.41
N ASN A 311 1.63 -4.99 28.24
CA ASN A 311 2.87 -5.31 28.93
C ASN A 311 2.55 -5.16 30.43
N VAL A 312 2.40 -6.29 31.11
CA VAL A 312 2.27 -6.38 32.57
C VAL A 312 3.67 -6.28 33.15
#